data_AF-A0A433PMV9-F1
#
_entry.id   AF-A0A433PMV9-F1
#
_cell.length_a   1.000
_cell.length_b   1.000
_cell.length_c   1.000
_cell.angle_alpha   90.00
_cell.angle_beta   90.00
_cell.angle_gamma   90.00
#
_symmetry.space_group_name_H-M   'P 1'
#
loop_
_entity.id
_entity.type
_entity.pdbx_description
1 polymer ?
#
loop_
_entity_poly.entity_id
_entity_poly.type
_entity_poly.pdbx_seq_one_letter_code
_entity_poly.pdbx_strand_id
1 'polypeptide(L)'
;GINSPSPHPHNGILLLDNHYPPSYTFHKTKLAMGLFGLFGKRADPNSITSKIKTAVNPKKKDNNAGTVDDIVALVNSNPNGPEEAGKAIFKQLKAVKPEKQILALELLAELGDKSEKFRPQLANETLVNFFYANATESWTDRDFKTKIIEAAQHWQTEFQEDESLAPVAGLYQKISSTTSAKRRSQAL
;
A
#
# COMPACT_ATOMS: atom_id res chain seq x y z
N GLY A 1 76.91 29.13 -32.50
CA GLY A 1 76.91 28.65 -33.89
C GLY A 1 75.82 27.62 -34.05
N ILE A 2 74.92 27.87 -35.02
CA ILE A 2 74.19 26.94 -35.88
C ILE A 2 73.78 25.54 -35.35
N ASN A 3 72.47 25.31 -35.19
CA ASN A 3 71.64 24.41 -36.04
C ASN A 3 70.36 23.93 -35.32
N SER A 4 69.21 24.25 -35.93
CA SER A 4 67.95 23.46 -35.87
C SER A 4 68.07 22.25 -36.84
N PRO A 5 67.03 21.44 -37.18
CA PRO A 5 65.69 21.18 -36.61
C PRO A 5 65.28 19.67 -36.53
N SER A 6 64.13 19.40 -35.87
CA SER A 6 63.06 18.35 -36.01
C SER A 6 63.27 17.06 -36.85
N PRO A 7 62.60 15.92 -36.51
CA PRO A 7 61.17 15.75 -36.86
C PRO A 7 60.30 14.83 -35.95
N HIS A 8 58.98 15.08 -35.96
CA HIS A 8 57.93 14.10 -35.63
C HIS A 8 57.78 13.05 -36.76
N PRO A 9 57.30 11.83 -36.46
CA PRO A 9 55.89 11.44 -36.73
C PRO A 9 55.31 10.50 -35.64
N HIS A 10 54.08 10.71 -35.15
CA HIS A 10 52.76 10.25 -35.66
C HIS A 10 52.42 8.75 -35.52
N ASN A 11 51.18 8.53 -35.02
CA ASN A 11 50.31 7.34 -35.01
C ASN A 11 50.39 6.45 -33.75
N GLY A 12 49.32 6.16 -33.02
CA GLY A 12 47.89 6.49 -33.12
C GLY A 12 47.06 5.45 -32.35
N ILE A 13 45.82 5.83 -31.96
CA ILE A 13 44.63 4.94 -31.75
C ILE A 13 44.66 4.16 -30.40
N LEU A 14 43.71 4.19 -29.45
CA LEU A 14 42.23 4.23 -29.47
C LEU A 14 41.65 4.64 -28.08
N LEU A 15 40.51 5.33 -28.14
CA LEU A 15 39.35 5.36 -27.22
C LEU A 15 39.47 4.82 -25.78
N LEU A 16 39.08 5.65 -24.81
CA LEU A 16 38.11 5.25 -23.78
C LEU A 16 37.38 6.47 -23.23
N ASP A 17 36.07 6.48 -23.49
CA ASP A 17 35.05 7.35 -22.92
C ASP A 17 35.17 7.41 -21.39
N ASN A 18 35.55 8.57 -20.87
CA ASN A 18 35.27 8.91 -19.47
C ASN A 18 34.01 9.79 -19.44
N HIS A 19 32.88 9.11 -19.57
CA HIS A 19 31.58 9.63 -19.16
C HIS A 19 31.60 9.89 -17.65
N TYR A 20 31.83 11.14 -17.26
CA TYR A 20 31.49 11.61 -15.94
C TYR A 20 29.97 11.84 -15.89
N PRO A 21 29.24 11.30 -14.90
CA PRO A 21 27.79 11.48 -14.86
C PRO A 21 27.44 12.95 -14.61
N PRO A 22 26.44 13.51 -15.31
CA PRO A 22 25.97 14.86 -15.04
C PRO A 22 25.37 14.92 -13.63
N SER A 23 25.80 15.93 -12.89
CA SER A 23 25.21 16.38 -11.64
C SER A 23 23.69 16.53 -11.81
N TYR A 24 22.91 15.82 -11.00
CA TYR A 24 21.47 16.01 -10.92
C TYR A 24 21.15 17.40 -10.33
N THR A 25 21.08 18.38 -11.22
CA THR A 25 20.39 19.64 -10.95
C THR A 25 18.89 19.37 -10.99
N PHE A 26 18.22 19.54 -9.85
CA PHE A 26 16.77 19.49 -9.73
C PHE A 26 16.15 20.59 -10.61
N HIS A 27 15.90 20.26 -11.88
CA HIS A 27 15.09 21.09 -12.75
C HIS A 27 13.66 21.02 -12.21
N LYS A 28 13.17 22.14 -11.67
CA LYS A 28 11.75 22.35 -11.39
C LYS A 28 10.99 22.38 -12.71
N THR A 29 10.77 21.23 -13.32
CA THR A 29 9.72 21.09 -14.32
C THR A 29 8.39 21.28 -13.59
N LYS A 30 7.74 22.41 -13.87
CA LYS A 30 6.33 22.63 -13.59
C LYS A 30 5.53 21.62 -14.40
N LEU A 31 5.35 20.42 -13.86
CA LEU A 31 4.28 19.54 -14.28
C LEU A 31 3.03 19.97 -13.53
N ALA A 32 2.04 20.42 -14.29
CA ALA A 32 0.72 20.77 -13.80
C ALA A 32 0.06 19.54 -13.19
N MET A 33 0.29 19.29 -11.90
CA MET A 33 -0.64 18.53 -11.08
C MET A 33 -1.52 19.55 -10.39
N GLY A 34 -2.81 19.54 -10.77
CA GLY A 34 -3.83 20.34 -10.12
C GLY A 34 -3.65 20.27 -8.61
N LEU A 35 -3.44 21.43 -8.00
CA LEU A 35 -3.76 21.60 -6.60
C LEU A 35 -5.21 21.16 -6.45
N PHE A 36 -5.44 19.97 -5.89
CA PHE A 36 -6.61 19.68 -5.06
C PHE A 36 -6.56 20.55 -3.79
N GLY A 37 -6.37 21.85 -3.99
CA GLY A 37 -6.58 22.89 -3.01
C GLY A 37 -8.08 23.05 -2.90
N LEU A 38 -8.64 22.40 -1.88
CA LEU A 38 -9.80 22.87 -1.12
C LEU A 38 -9.89 22.06 0.19
N PHE A 39 -8.80 22.12 0.96
CA PHE A 39 -8.87 21.95 2.41
C PHE A 39 -9.74 23.09 2.97
N GLY A 40 -11.05 22.84 3.10
CA GLY A 40 -12.00 23.84 3.61
C GLY A 40 -13.48 23.44 3.55
N LYS A 41 -13.89 22.50 2.69
CA LYS A 41 -15.23 21.92 2.80
C LYS A 41 -15.21 20.84 3.87
N ARG A 42 -16.05 20.97 4.90
CA ARG A 42 -16.36 19.86 5.82
C ARG A 42 -16.71 18.67 4.93
N ALA A 43 -15.98 17.57 5.06
CA ALA A 43 -16.29 16.35 4.32
C ALA A 43 -17.77 16.03 4.60
N ASP A 44 -18.54 15.77 3.54
CA ASP A 44 -19.94 15.42 3.68
C ASP A 44 -20.04 14.27 4.70
N PRO A 45 -20.77 14.42 5.82
CA PRO A 45 -20.87 13.37 6.83
C PRO A 45 -21.44 12.06 6.27
N ASN A 46 -22.19 12.12 5.16
CA ASN A 46 -22.76 10.97 4.47
C ASN A 46 -21.86 10.39 3.36
N SER A 47 -20.69 11.00 3.10
CA SER A 47 -19.72 10.37 2.19
C SER A 47 -19.20 9.05 2.74
N ILE A 48 -18.85 8.13 1.83
CA ILE A 48 -18.24 6.84 2.16
C ILE A 48 -17.00 7.06 3.02
N THR A 49 -16.14 8.02 2.63
CA THR A 49 -14.94 8.39 3.39
C THR A 49 -15.25 8.84 4.84
N SER A 50 -16.27 9.68 5.05
CA SER A 50 -16.65 10.16 6.38
C SER A 50 -17.22 9.05 7.26
N LYS A 51 -18.05 8.18 6.69
CA LYS A 51 -18.61 7.01 7.39
C LYS A 51 -17.51 6.04 7.80
N ILE A 52 -16.61 5.67 6.89
CA ILE A 52 -15.44 4.84 7.20
C ILE A 52 -14.60 5.46 8.32
N LYS A 53 -14.26 6.76 8.22
CA LYS A 53 -13.47 7.45 9.25
C LYS A 53 -14.14 7.43 10.62
N THR A 54 -15.47 7.41 10.66
CA THR A 54 -16.23 7.38 11.91
C THR A 54 -16.35 5.96 12.45
N ALA A 55 -16.60 4.97 11.59
CA ALA A 55 -16.66 3.55 11.94
C ALA A 55 -15.33 3.05 12.55
N VAL A 56 -14.20 3.50 12.02
CA VAL A 56 -12.87 3.10 12.53
C VAL A 56 -12.34 4.00 13.65
N ASN A 57 -13.18 4.84 14.25
CA ASN A 57 -12.75 5.70 15.36
C ASN A 57 -13.04 5.00 16.69
N PRO A 58 -12.01 4.57 17.46
CA PRO A 58 -12.20 3.85 18.71
C PRO A 58 -13.09 4.61 19.72
N LYS A 59 -13.04 5.95 19.71
CA LYS A 59 -13.82 6.81 20.60
C LYS A 59 -15.30 6.94 20.22
N LYS A 60 -15.68 6.47 19.03
CA LYS A 60 -17.04 6.56 18.50
C LYS A 60 -17.63 5.19 18.17
N LYS A 61 -16.96 4.10 18.57
CA LYS A 61 -17.39 2.73 18.32
C LYS A 61 -18.82 2.47 18.82
N ASP A 62 -19.20 3.11 19.93
CA ASP A 62 -20.52 2.93 20.56
C ASP A 62 -21.62 3.86 20.01
N ASN A 63 -21.28 4.84 19.15
CA ASN A 63 -22.22 5.89 18.71
C ASN A 63 -22.95 5.59 17.38
N ASN A 64 -23.01 4.33 16.97
CA ASN A 64 -23.81 3.85 15.83
C ASN A 64 -23.66 4.66 14.53
N ALA A 65 -22.44 5.11 14.23
CA ALA A 65 -22.17 5.94 13.07
C ALA A 65 -21.95 5.09 11.81
N GLY A 66 -23.05 4.63 11.22
CA GLY A 66 -23.07 3.81 10.02
C GLY A 66 -22.66 2.37 10.33
N THR A 67 -23.60 1.44 10.30
CA THR A 67 -23.26 0.02 10.40
C THR A 67 -22.38 -0.38 9.21
N VAL A 68 -21.67 -1.51 9.32
CA VAL A 68 -20.93 -2.05 8.17
C VAL A 68 -21.87 -2.22 6.96
N ASP A 69 -23.13 -2.60 7.21
CA ASP A 69 -24.15 -2.77 6.18
C ASP A 69 -24.51 -1.45 5.49
N ASP A 70 -24.56 -0.32 6.22
CA ASP A 70 -24.74 1.00 5.61
C ASP A 70 -23.58 1.35 4.68
N ILE A 71 -22.35 1.02 5.07
CA ILE A 71 -21.15 1.27 4.25
C ILE A 71 -21.20 0.37 3.01
N VAL A 72 -21.55 -0.91 3.16
CA VAL A 72 -21.75 -1.84 2.03
C VAL A 72 -22.78 -1.30 1.05
N ALA A 73 -23.92 -0.81 1.53
CA ALA A 73 -24.97 -0.25 0.69
C ALA A 73 -24.49 0.99 -0.10
N LEU A 74 -23.73 1.87 0.54
CA LEU A 74 -23.16 3.05 -0.13
C LEU A 74 -22.08 2.67 -1.16
N VAL A 75 -21.22 1.72 -0.82
CA VAL A 75 -20.20 1.20 -1.74
C VAL A 75 -20.85 0.56 -2.97
N ASN A 76 -21.91 -0.23 -2.79
CA ASN A 76 -22.57 -0.94 -3.88
C ASN A 76 -23.41 -0.04 -4.79
N SER A 77 -23.95 1.06 -4.25
CA SER A 77 -24.81 2.00 -4.99
C SER A 77 -24.02 3.05 -5.78
N ASN A 78 -22.82 3.41 -5.33
CA ASN A 78 -21.98 4.39 -6.02
C ASN A 78 -21.05 3.71 -7.05
N PRO A 79 -21.02 4.14 -8.33
CA PRO A 79 -20.09 3.61 -9.32
C PRO A 79 -18.61 3.65 -8.90
N ASN A 80 -18.19 4.70 -8.20
CA ASN A 80 -16.83 4.86 -7.68
C ASN A 80 -16.71 4.44 -6.20
N GLY A 81 -17.76 3.84 -5.64
CA GLY A 81 -17.85 3.46 -4.23
C GLY A 81 -16.73 2.53 -3.77
N PRO A 82 -16.42 1.45 -4.52
CA PRO A 82 -15.33 0.54 -4.18
C PRO A 82 -13.97 1.25 -4.09
N GLU A 83 -13.63 2.06 -5.09
CA GLU A 83 -12.35 2.77 -5.13
C GLU A 83 -12.24 3.82 -4.02
N GLU A 84 -13.32 4.57 -3.75
CA GLU A 84 -13.35 5.53 -2.64
C GLU A 84 -13.16 4.82 -1.29
N ALA A 85 -13.89 3.73 -1.06
CA ALA A 85 -13.79 2.96 0.17
C ALA A 85 -12.38 2.38 0.37
N GLY A 86 -11.80 1.78 -0.68
CA GLY A 86 -10.44 1.23 -0.64
C GLY A 86 -9.41 2.29 -0.24
N LYS A 87 -9.46 3.47 -0.87
CA LYS A 87 -8.58 4.61 -0.53
C LYS A 87 -8.81 5.11 0.90
N ALA A 88 -10.07 5.24 1.31
CA ALA A 88 -10.44 5.72 2.64
C ALA A 88 -9.94 4.78 3.74
N ILE A 89 -10.14 3.46 3.57
CA ILE A 89 -9.68 2.40 4.49
C ILE A 89 -8.15 2.33 4.52
N PHE A 90 -7.50 2.33 3.36
CA PHE A 90 -6.04 2.26 3.29
C PHE A 90 -5.37 3.45 3.99
N LYS A 91 -5.98 4.63 3.92
CA LYS A 91 -5.55 5.79 4.70
C LYS A 91 -5.68 5.57 6.22
N GLN A 92 -6.66 4.80 6.69
CA GLN A 92 -6.79 4.46 8.10
C GLN A 92 -5.79 3.37 8.53
N LEU A 93 -5.51 2.39 7.67
CA LEU A 93 -4.50 1.35 7.90
C LEU A 93 -3.09 1.93 8.05
N LYS A 94 -2.79 3.04 7.37
CA LYS A 94 -1.54 3.79 7.52
C LYS A 94 -1.46 4.66 8.79
N ALA A 95 -2.45 4.62 9.67
CA ALA A 95 -2.41 5.38 10.92
C ALA A 95 -1.37 4.79 11.90
N VAL A 96 -0.81 5.64 12.76
CA VAL A 96 0.18 5.25 13.79
C VAL A 96 -0.47 4.50 14.98
N LYS A 97 -1.79 4.31 14.99
CA LYS A 97 -2.53 3.77 16.14
C LYS A 97 -3.03 2.34 15.86
N PRO A 98 -2.50 1.31 16.54
CA PRO A 98 -2.88 -0.09 16.31
C PRO A 98 -4.37 -0.35 16.41
N GLU A 99 -5.05 0.17 17.44
CA GLU A 99 -6.51 0.04 17.59
C GLU A 99 -7.29 0.48 16.34
N LYS A 100 -6.86 1.58 15.73
CA LYS A 100 -7.50 2.12 14.53
C LYS A 100 -7.17 1.30 13.29
N GLN A 101 -5.95 0.78 13.20
CA GLN A 101 -5.54 -0.10 12.11
C GLN A 101 -6.32 -1.42 12.16
N ILE A 102 -6.53 -1.98 13.36
CA ILE A 102 -7.33 -3.18 13.58
C ILE A 102 -8.78 -2.95 13.15
N LEU A 103 -9.44 -1.89 13.61
CA LEU A 103 -10.81 -1.58 13.18
C LEU A 103 -10.92 -1.36 11.66
N ALA A 104 -9.91 -0.76 11.04
CA ALA A 104 -9.88 -0.58 9.60
C ALA A 104 -9.70 -1.90 8.84
N LEU A 105 -8.92 -2.84 9.39
CA LEU A 105 -8.73 -4.17 8.85
C LEU A 105 -10.00 -5.02 8.99
N GLU A 106 -10.68 -4.96 10.13
CA GLU A 106 -11.96 -5.64 10.35
C GLU A 106 -13.02 -5.14 9.35
N LEU A 107 -13.16 -3.82 9.20
CA LEU A 107 -14.06 -3.23 8.21
C LEU A 107 -13.71 -3.63 6.77
N LEU A 108 -12.41 -3.71 6.46
CA LEU A 108 -11.94 -4.15 5.14
C LEU A 108 -12.36 -5.59 4.84
N ALA A 109 -12.16 -6.49 5.80
CA ALA A 109 -12.52 -7.90 5.66
C ALA A 109 -14.04 -8.06 5.48
N GLU A 110 -14.85 -7.43 6.34
CA GLU A 110 -16.30 -7.50 6.22
C GLU A 110 -16.83 -6.93 4.89
N LEU A 111 -16.22 -5.86 4.37
CA LEU A 111 -16.58 -5.33 3.06
C LEU A 111 -16.26 -6.31 1.92
N GLY A 112 -15.14 -7.03 2.01
CA GLY A 112 -14.78 -8.06 1.04
C GLY A 112 -15.75 -9.25 1.03
N ASP A 113 -16.20 -9.65 2.21
CA ASP A 113 -17.17 -10.74 2.38
C ASP A 113 -18.54 -10.33 1.84
N LYS A 114 -18.99 -9.10 2.16
CA LYS A 114 -20.36 -8.62 1.87
C LYS A 114 -20.54 -7.92 0.52
N SER A 115 -19.46 -7.49 -0.15
CA SER A 115 -19.54 -6.75 -1.42
C SER A 115 -18.63 -7.31 -2.49
N GLU A 116 -19.23 -8.01 -3.46
CA GLU A 116 -18.51 -8.47 -4.67
C GLU A 116 -17.90 -7.31 -5.46
N LYS A 117 -18.58 -6.16 -5.51
CA LYS A 117 -18.05 -4.95 -6.16
C LYS A 117 -16.81 -4.40 -5.47
N PHE A 118 -16.63 -4.68 -4.18
CA PHE A 118 -15.47 -4.25 -3.40
C PHE A 118 -14.28 -5.21 -3.51
N ARG A 119 -14.52 -6.51 -3.75
CA ARG A 119 -13.48 -7.55 -3.79
C ARG A 119 -12.23 -7.20 -4.62
N PRO A 120 -12.29 -6.55 -5.80
CA PRO A 120 -11.10 -6.13 -6.54
C PRO A 120 -10.15 -5.22 -5.74
N GLN A 121 -10.65 -4.49 -4.74
CA GLN A 121 -9.84 -3.65 -3.85
C GLN A 121 -9.01 -4.48 -2.86
N LEU A 122 -9.46 -5.69 -2.49
CA LEU A 122 -8.68 -6.60 -1.63
C LEU A 122 -7.44 -7.14 -2.36
N ALA A 123 -7.55 -7.41 -3.65
CA ALA A 123 -6.45 -7.89 -4.48
C ALA A 123 -5.49 -6.77 -4.93
N ASN A 124 -5.68 -5.54 -4.46
CA ASN A 124 -4.78 -4.43 -4.78
C ASN A 124 -3.35 -4.73 -4.30
N GLU A 125 -2.38 -4.70 -5.20
CA GLU A 125 -0.99 -5.03 -4.90
C GLU A 125 -0.41 -4.17 -3.77
N THR A 126 -0.73 -2.88 -3.72
CA THR A 126 -0.24 -1.97 -2.68
C THR A 126 -0.77 -2.37 -1.30
N LEU A 127 -2.02 -2.83 -1.23
CA LEU A 127 -2.66 -3.31 -0.01
C LEU A 127 -2.03 -4.65 0.45
N VAL A 128 -1.88 -5.61 -0.47
CA VAL A 128 -1.27 -6.91 -0.18
C VAL A 128 0.18 -6.76 0.30
N ASN A 129 0.97 -5.93 -0.39
CA ASN A 129 2.36 -5.64 0.01
C ASN A 129 2.43 -4.94 1.38
N PHE A 130 1.50 -4.03 1.66
CA PHE A 130 1.40 -3.38 2.96
C PHE A 130 1.17 -4.40 4.09
N PHE A 131 0.25 -5.35 3.90
CA PHE A 131 0.00 -6.38 4.91
C PHE A 131 1.15 -7.36 5.06
N TYR A 132 1.76 -7.80 3.96
CA TYR A 132 2.92 -8.67 4.01
C TYR A 132 4.08 -8.03 4.80
N ALA A 133 4.41 -6.77 4.51
CA ALA A 133 5.44 -6.04 5.24
C ALA A 133 5.11 -5.95 6.74
N ASN A 134 3.91 -5.48 7.09
CA ASN A 134 3.52 -5.35 8.51
C ASN A 134 3.44 -6.70 9.24
N ALA A 135 3.09 -7.78 8.57
CA ALA A 135 3.06 -9.11 9.17
C ALA A 135 4.46 -9.71 9.39
N THR A 136 5.47 -9.27 8.64
CA THR A 136 6.83 -9.85 8.69
C THR A 136 7.82 -9.00 9.48
N GLU A 137 7.59 -7.69 9.57
CA GLU A 137 8.48 -6.77 10.26
C GLU A 137 8.41 -6.90 11.79
N SER A 138 9.53 -6.62 12.46
CA SER A 138 9.65 -6.77 13.92
C SER A 138 9.13 -5.57 14.72
N TRP A 139 9.04 -4.40 14.09
CA TRP A 139 8.58 -3.17 14.74
C TRP A 139 7.06 -2.95 14.64
N THR A 140 6.35 -3.79 13.89
CA THR A 140 4.90 -3.73 13.82
C THR A 140 4.29 -4.19 15.13
N ASP A 141 3.23 -3.50 15.55
CA ASP A 141 2.45 -3.85 16.74
C ASP A 141 1.97 -5.31 16.70
N ARG A 142 2.04 -5.99 17.85
CA ARG A 142 1.76 -7.43 17.96
C ARG A 142 0.29 -7.75 17.69
N ASP A 143 -0.62 -6.93 18.17
CA ASP A 143 -2.05 -7.17 18.03
C ASP A 143 -2.47 -6.94 16.59
N PHE A 144 -1.94 -5.89 15.96
CA PHE A 144 -2.17 -5.65 14.55
C PHE A 144 -1.59 -6.76 13.67
N LYS A 145 -0.38 -7.26 13.97
CA LYS A 145 0.22 -8.40 13.27
C LYS A 145 -0.66 -9.65 13.37
N THR A 146 -1.13 -9.98 14.57
CA THR A 146 -2.02 -11.12 14.80
C THR A 146 -3.28 -11.00 13.95
N LYS A 147 -3.90 -9.80 13.94
CA LYS A 147 -5.10 -9.54 13.14
C LYS A 147 -4.87 -9.63 11.63
N ILE A 148 -3.71 -9.21 11.12
CA ILE A 148 -3.36 -9.41 9.71
C ILE A 148 -3.30 -10.91 9.38
N ILE A 149 -2.70 -11.72 10.26
CA ILE A 149 -2.57 -13.16 10.05
C ILE A 149 -3.95 -13.83 10.05
N GLU A 150 -4.80 -13.48 11.02
CA GLU A 150 -6.20 -13.97 11.08
C GLU A 150 -6.98 -13.62 9.79
N ALA A 151 -6.91 -12.36 9.35
CA ALA A 151 -7.56 -11.92 8.11
C ALA A 151 -7.01 -12.67 6.88
N ALA A 152 -5.69 -12.89 6.81
CA ALA A 152 -5.08 -13.62 5.72
C ALA A 152 -5.50 -15.10 5.68
N GLN A 153 -5.66 -15.75 6.85
CA GLN A 153 -6.18 -17.12 6.95
C GLN A 153 -7.64 -17.20 6.48
N HIS A 154 -8.45 -16.22 6.89
CA HIS A 154 -9.83 -16.10 6.44
C HIS A 154 -9.91 -15.95 4.92
N TRP A 155 -9.20 -14.98 4.35
CA TRP A 155 -9.17 -14.76 2.90
C TRP A 155 -8.61 -15.92 2.09
N GLN A 156 -7.65 -16.67 2.63
CA GLN A 156 -7.20 -17.91 1.99
C GLN A 156 -8.36 -18.91 1.89
N THR A 157 -9.13 -19.09 2.96
CA THR A 157 -10.23 -20.07 3.00
C THR A 157 -11.39 -19.63 2.11
N GLU A 158 -11.76 -18.36 2.19
CA GLU A 158 -12.92 -17.80 1.50
C GLU A 158 -12.68 -17.59 -0.01
N PHE A 159 -11.47 -17.17 -0.40
CA PHE A 159 -11.19 -16.72 -1.77
C PHE A 159 -10.18 -17.61 -2.52
N GLN A 160 -9.84 -18.81 -2.02
CA GLN A 160 -8.90 -19.72 -2.71
C GLN A 160 -9.35 -20.14 -4.12
N GLU A 161 -10.64 -20.18 -4.38
CA GLU A 161 -11.19 -20.60 -5.68
C GLU A 161 -11.31 -19.44 -6.69
N ASP A 162 -11.11 -18.19 -6.23
CA ASP A 162 -11.21 -17.00 -7.07
C ASP A 162 -9.82 -16.54 -7.52
N GLU A 163 -9.48 -16.81 -8.79
CA GLU A 163 -8.19 -16.44 -9.38
C GLU A 163 -7.94 -14.92 -9.33
N SER A 164 -9.00 -14.10 -9.40
CA SER A 164 -8.87 -12.64 -9.32
C SER A 164 -8.45 -12.16 -7.92
N LEU A 165 -8.66 -13.01 -6.91
CA LEU A 165 -8.30 -12.78 -5.51
C LEU A 165 -7.10 -13.61 -5.04
N ALA A 166 -6.44 -14.32 -5.95
CA ALA A 166 -5.21 -15.06 -5.66
C ALA A 166 -4.14 -14.24 -4.91
N PRO A 167 -3.92 -12.93 -5.18
CA PRO A 167 -2.96 -12.13 -4.42
C PRO A 167 -3.23 -12.06 -2.92
N VAL A 168 -4.51 -11.90 -2.53
CA VAL A 168 -4.92 -11.79 -1.12
C VAL A 168 -5.11 -13.18 -0.49
N ALA A 169 -5.66 -14.15 -1.23
CA ALA A 169 -5.80 -15.53 -0.76
C ALA A 169 -4.45 -16.21 -0.50
N GLY A 170 -3.42 -15.89 -1.31
CA GLY A 170 -2.06 -16.39 -1.12
C GLY A 170 -1.25 -15.70 -0.01
N LEU A 171 -1.77 -14.63 0.60
CA LEU A 171 -1.03 -13.82 1.57
C LEU A 171 -0.59 -14.62 2.81
N TYR A 172 -1.46 -15.48 3.34
CA TYR A 172 -1.15 -16.27 4.53
C TYR A 172 0.03 -17.23 4.30
N GLN A 173 0.07 -17.90 3.15
CA GLN A 173 1.18 -18.79 2.79
C GLN A 173 2.50 -18.02 2.66
N LYS A 174 2.46 -16.80 2.09
CA LYS A 174 3.65 -15.93 2.00
C LYS A 174 4.15 -15.52 3.39
N ILE A 175 3.27 -15.14 4.31
CA ILE A 175 3.67 -14.72 5.67
C ILE A 175 4.28 -15.90 6.47
N SER A 176 3.63 -17.06 6.42
CA SER A 176 4.03 -18.24 7.20
C SER A 176 5.36 -18.85 6.73
N SER A 177 5.61 -18.87 5.42
CA SER A 177 6.88 -19.33 4.85
C SER A 177 8.06 -18.43 5.25
N THR A 178 7.90 -17.11 5.17
CA THR A 178 8.94 -16.14 5.58
C THR A 178 9.26 -16.21 7.07
N THR A 179 8.23 -16.34 7.91
CA THR A 179 8.42 -16.47 9.37
C THR A 179 9.20 -17.73 9.74
N SER A 180 8.92 -18.84 9.05
CA SER A 180 9.61 -20.12 9.25
C SER A 180 11.08 -20.06 8.79
N ALA A 181 11.35 -19.43 7.64
CA ALA A 181 12.70 -19.25 7.13
C ALA A 181 13.58 -18.42 8.09
N LYS A 182 13.05 -17.30 8.61
CA LYS A 182 13.76 -16.43 9.56
C LYS A 182 14.17 -17.15 10.85
N ARG A 183 13.31 -18.04 11.36
CA ARG A 183 13.62 -18.84 12.56
C ARG A 183 14.75 -19.83 12.31
N ARG A 184 14.78 -20.48 11.15
CA ARG A 184 15.86 -21.43 10.78
C ARG A 184 17.22 -20.74 10.67
N SER A 185 17.28 -19.53 10.11
CA SER A 185 18.54 -18.76 10.01
C SER A 185 19.06 -18.23 11.35
N GLN A 186 18.24 -18.16 12.40
CA GLN A 186 18.65 -17.70 13.73
C GLN A 186 19.11 -18.84 14.65
N ALA A 187 18.93 -20.09 14.23
CA ALA A 187 19.28 -21.28 15.01
C ALA A 187 20.59 -21.96 14.54
N LEU A 188 21.25 -21.41 13.52
CA LEU A 188 22.56 -21.80 13.00
C LEU A 188 23.59 -20.73 13.37
#